data_AF-A0A9E5X1K3-F1
#
_entry.id   AF-A0A9E5X1K3-F1
#
_cell.length_a   1.000
_cell.length_b   1.000
_cell.length_c   1.000
_cell.angle_alpha   90.00
_cell.angle_beta   90.00
_cell.angle_gamma   90.00
#
_symmetry.space_group_name_H-M   'P 1'
#
loop_
_entity.id
_entity.type
_entity.pdbx_description
1 polymer ?
#
loop_
_entity_poly.entity_id
_entity_poly.type
_entity_poly.pdbx_seq_one_letter_code
_entity_poly.pdbx_strand_id
1 'polypeptide(L)'
;MKNTAAKLSSIISDLARVIGLERTAIAGRSFDGIAGMTEHKKTLLGEFDAIVAAMEEDNLPAALIDELGAVRAAAQENAVTLQAMAEGARNALQRLKSINEKELATGVYLPGGATLMNPDAATFSSKA
;
A
#
# COMPACT_ATOMS: atom_id res chain seq x y z
N MET A 1 -32.24 13.04 -17.26
CA MET A 1 -31.78 11.64 -16.98
C MET A 1 -30.71 11.12 -17.96
N LYS A 2 -30.91 11.16 -19.30
CA LYS A 2 -29.90 10.63 -20.26
C LYS A 2 -28.48 11.20 -20.11
N ASN A 3 -28.36 12.49 -19.76
CA ASN A 3 -27.07 13.15 -19.56
C ASN A 3 -26.37 12.66 -18.26
N THR A 4 -27.12 12.43 -17.18
CA THR A 4 -26.60 11.98 -15.89
C THR A 4 -26.04 10.56 -15.94
N ALA A 5 -26.77 9.63 -16.57
CA ALA A 5 -26.31 8.25 -16.74
C ALA A 5 -25.05 8.16 -17.63
N ALA A 6 -24.96 8.98 -18.68
CA ALA A 6 -23.76 9.05 -19.52
C ALA A 6 -22.54 9.59 -18.75
N LYS A 7 -22.74 10.60 -17.89
CA LYS A 7 -21.67 11.11 -17.01
C LYS A 7 -21.19 10.06 -16.02
N LEU A 8 -22.11 9.35 -15.37
CA LEU A 8 -21.77 8.26 -14.44
C LEU A 8 -21.01 7.13 -15.14
N SER A 9 -21.44 6.74 -16.33
CA SER A 9 -20.73 5.75 -17.15
C SER A 9 -19.31 6.20 -17.49
N SER A 10 -19.12 7.47 -17.84
CA SER A 10 -17.79 8.04 -18.08
C SER A 10 -16.91 7.97 -16.84
N ILE A 11 -17.43 8.37 -15.67
CA ILE A 11 -16.69 8.34 -14.41
C ILE A 11 -16.33 6.90 -14.01
N ILE A 12 -17.26 5.95 -14.16
CA ILE A 12 -17.00 4.53 -13.88
C ILE A 12 -15.90 3.99 -14.81
N SER A 13 -15.95 4.36 -16.10
CA SER A 13 -14.92 3.98 -17.07
C SER A 13 -13.55 4.56 -16.72
N ASP A 14 -13.50 5.82 -16.27
CA ASP A 14 -12.27 6.45 -15.82
C ASP A 14 -11.74 5.83 -14.52
N LEU A 15 -12.61 5.50 -13.56
CA LEU A 15 -12.25 4.76 -12.35
C LEU A 15 -11.66 3.40 -12.70
N ALA A 16 -12.29 2.65 -13.62
CA ALA A 16 -11.79 1.37 -14.10
C ALA A 16 -10.38 1.50 -14.70
N ARG A 17 -10.15 2.54 -15.51
CA ARG A 17 -8.85 2.83 -16.12
C ARG A 17 -7.80 3.14 -15.06
N VAL A 18 -8.10 4.02 -14.10
CA VAL A 18 -7.14 4.39 -13.05
C VAL A 18 -6.81 3.20 -12.14
N ILE A 19 -7.79 2.37 -11.80
CA ILE A 19 -7.59 1.14 -11.00
C ILE A 19 -6.77 0.10 -11.78
N GLY A 20 -6.95 -0.01 -13.10
CA GLY A 20 -6.12 -0.85 -13.96
C GLY A 20 -4.66 -0.37 -14.07
N LEU A 21 -4.44 0.94 -14.16
CA LEU A 21 -3.11 1.54 -14.13
C LEU A 21 -2.44 1.31 -12.76
N GLU A 22 -3.18 1.49 -11.67
CA GLU A 22 -2.70 1.20 -10.32
C GLU A 22 -2.30 -0.27 -10.18
N ARG A 23 -3.12 -1.21 -10.67
CA ARG A 23 -2.79 -2.64 -10.66
C ARG A 23 -1.47 -2.92 -11.37
N THR A 24 -1.27 -2.30 -12.53
CA THR A 24 -0.05 -2.45 -13.33
C THR A 24 1.17 -1.87 -12.60
N ALA A 25 1.01 -0.71 -11.96
CA ALA A 25 2.05 -0.07 -11.16
C ALA A 25 2.43 -0.90 -9.93
N ILE A 26 1.45 -1.47 -9.21
CA ILE A 26 1.66 -2.38 -8.08
C ILE A 26 2.44 -3.63 -8.55
N ALA A 27 2.00 -4.26 -9.64
CA ALA A 27 2.65 -5.45 -10.19
C ALA A 27 4.09 -5.16 -10.65
N GLY A 28 4.31 -4.01 -11.28
CA GLY A 28 5.61 -3.53 -11.72
C GLY A 28 6.49 -2.94 -10.60
N ARG A 29 5.98 -2.87 -9.35
CA ARG A 29 6.64 -2.23 -8.19
C ARG A 29 7.05 -0.78 -8.46
N SER A 30 6.31 -0.08 -9.30
CA SER A 30 6.54 1.31 -9.69
C SER A 30 5.62 2.22 -8.86
N PHE A 31 6.13 2.73 -7.74
CA PHE A 31 5.30 3.48 -6.78
C PHE A 31 5.22 4.99 -7.03
N ASP A 32 6.09 5.54 -7.89
CA ASP A 32 6.19 7.00 -8.13
C ASP A 32 4.87 7.63 -8.61
N GLY A 33 4.04 6.87 -9.32
CA GLY A 33 2.73 7.32 -9.81
C GLY A 33 1.53 7.02 -8.90
N ILE A 34 1.69 6.20 -7.85
CA ILE A 34 0.55 5.72 -7.05
C ILE A 34 -0.10 6.84 -6.24
N ALA A 35 0.68 7.81 -5.76
CA ALA A 35 0.14 8.98 -5.08
C ALA A 35 -0.77 9.81 -5.99
N GLY A 36 -0.33 10.09 -7.22
CA GLY A 36 -1.13 10.81 -8.22
C GLY A 36 -2.40 10.04 -8.63
N MET A 37 -2.30 8.72 -8.81
CA MET A 37 -3.46 7.87 -9.08
C MET A 37 -4.45 7.85 -7.90
N THR A 38 -3.95 7.89 -6.66
CA THR A 38 -4.79 7.96 -5.46
C THR A 38 -5.60 9.25 -5.41
N GLU A 39 -4.97 10.40 -5.66
CA GLU A 39 -5.68 11.68 -5.72
C GLU A 39 -6.70 11.71 -6.86
N HIS A 40 -6.34 11.20 -8.05
CA HIS A 40 -7.28 11.13 -9.16
C HIS A 40 -8.52 10.26 -8.85
N LYS A 41 -8.34 9.11 -8.17
CA LYS A 41 -9.47 8.29 -7.69
C LYS A 41 -10.36 9.06 -6.73
N LYS A 42 -9.79 9.83 -5.80
CA LYS A 42 -10.58 10.64 -4.86
C LYS A 42 -11.42 11.68 -5.60
N THR A 43 -10.85 12.36 -6.59
CA THR A 43 -11.59 13.32 -7.43
C THR A 43 -12.75 12.64 -8.13
N LEU A 44 -12.50 11.52 -8.83
CA LEU A 44 -13.55 10.78 -9.56
C LEU A 44 -14.66 10.26 -8.62
N LEU A 45 -14.31 9.76 -7.43
CA LEU A 45 -15.29 9.32 -6.44
C LEU A 45 -16.11 10.50 -5.90
N GLY A 46 -15.49 11.66 -5.66
CA GLY A 46 -16.22 12.86 -5.26
C GLY A 46 -17.19 13.36 -6.33
N GLU A 47 -16.79 13.30 -7.61
CA GLU A 47 -17.68 13.61 -8.74
C GLU A 47 -18.83 12.60 -8.86
N PHE A 48 -18.54 11.32 -8.67
CA PHE A 48 -19.55 10.26 -8.65
C PHE A 48 -20.59 10.53 -7.55
N ASP A 49 -20.13 10.75 -6.31
CA ASP A 49 -20.99 11.01 -5.15
C ASP A 49 -21.86 12.25 -5.35
N ALA A 50 -21.30 13.33 -5.91
CA ALA A 50 -22.04 14.55 -6.21
C ALA A 50 -23.15 14.33 -7.25
N ILE A 51 -22.88 13.51 -8.28
CA ILE A 51 -23.88 13.20 -9.30
C ILE A 51 -24.97 12.30 -8.73
N VAL A 52 -24.61 11.27 -7.95
CA VAL A 52 -25.57 10.39 -7.29
C VAL A 52 -26.44 11.16 -6.30
N ALA A 53 -25.87 12.05 -5.50
CA ALA A 53 -26.62 12.90 -4.57
C ALA A 53 -27.61 13.85 -5.27
N ALA A 54 -27.31 14.26 -6.50
CA ALA A 54 -28.19 15.10 -7.32
C ALA A 54 -29.25 14.28 -8.10
N MET A 55 -29.19 12.95 -8.05
CA MET A 55 -30.24 12.10 -8.61
C MET A 55 -31.36 11.94 -7.59
N GLU A 56 -32.55 12.44 -7.91
CA GLU A 56 -33.76 12.24 -7.08
C GLU A 56 -34.34 10.81 -7.19
N GLU A 57 -33.87 10.02 -8.16
CA GLU A 57 -34.28 8.62 -8.36
C GLU A 57 -33.11 7.66 -8.14
N ASP A 58 -33.30 6.71 -7.20
CA ASP A 58 -32.37 5.61 -6.86
C ASP A 58 -32.21 4.53 -7.97
N ASN A 59 -32.62 4.81 -9.20
CA ASN A 59 -32.59 3.83 -10.30
C ASN A 59 -31.38 4.04 -11.21
N LEU A 60 -30.21 3.65 -10.70
CA LEU A 60 -29.05 3.38 -11.54
C LEU A 60 -29.35 2.21 -12.50
N PRO A 61 -29.03 2.33 -13.80
CA PRO A 61 -29.11 1.21 -14.74
C PRO A 61 -28.32 0.00 -14.24
N ALA A 62 -28.88 -1.21 -14.36
CA ALA A 62 -28.24 -2.46 -13.94
C ALA A 62 -26.83 -2.63 -14.53
N ALA A 63 -26.62 -2.24 -15.80
CA ALA A 63 -25.30 -2.27 -16.44
C ALA A 63 -24.26 -1.41 -15.71
N LEU A 64 -24.63 -0.22 -15.21
CA LEU A 64 -23.72 0.62 -14.44
C LEU A 64 -23.43 0.05 -13.06
N ILE A 65 -24.40 -0.65 -12.46
CA ILE A 65 -24.19 -1.36 -11.19
C ILE A 65 -23.18 -2.49 -11.36
N ASP A 66 -23.30 -3.26 -12.45
CA ASP A 66 -22.37 -4.35 -12.77
C ASP A 66 -20.95 -3.83 -13.04
N GLU A 67 -20.84 -2.76 -13.84
CA GLU A 67 -19.56 -2.09 -14.10
C GLU A 67 -18.91 -1.58 -12.81
N LEU A 68 -19.67 -0.90 -11.95
CA LEU A 68 -19.20 -0.43 -10.65
C LEU A 68 -18.78 -1.60 -9.74
N GLY A 69 -19.51 -2.72 -9.80
CA GLY A 69 -19.17 -3.96 -9.10
C GLY A 69 -17.80 -4.51 -9.52
N ALA A 70 -17.51 -4.52 -10.82
CA ALA A 70 -16.22 -4.94 -11.35
C ALA A 70 -15.08 -4.00 -10.92
N VAL A 71 -15.32 -2.68 -10.98
CA VAL A 71 -14.38 -1.65 -10.51
C VAL A 71 -14.07 -1.85 -9.02
N ARG A 72 -15.09 -2.10 -8.19
CA ARG A 72 -14.93 -2.35 -6.75
C ARG A 72 -14.09 -3.60 -6.48
N ALA A 73 -14.35 -4.70 -7.20
CA ALA A 73 -13.60 -5.94 -7.04
C ALA A 73 -12.12 -5.73 -7.38
N ALA A 74 -11.81 -5.05 -8.49
CA ALA A 74 -10.43 -4.74 -8.88
C ALA A 74 -9.73 -3.83 -7.87
N ALA A 75 -10.42 -2.81 -7.34
CA ALA A 75 -9.87 -1.95 -6.29
C ALA A 75 -9.56 -2.73 -5.01
N GLN A 76 -10.40 -3.70 -4.65
CA GLN A 76 -10.20 -4.56 -3.49
C GLN A 76 -8.98 -5.47 -3.66
N GLU A 77 -8.77 -6.07 -4.84
CA GLU A 77 -7.56 -6.84 -5.15
C GLU A 77 -6.29 -5.99 -5.01
N ASN A 78 -6.30 -4.77 -5.53
CA ASN A 78 -5.18 -3.83 -5.40
C ASN A 78 -4.91 -3.51 -3.92
N ALA A 79 -5.96 -3.24 -3.13
CA ALA A 79 -5.83 -2.91 -1.72
C ALA A 79 -5.22 -4.05 -0.89
N VAL A 80 -5.65 -5.29 -1.13
CA VAL A 80 -5.09 -6.49 -0.48
C VAL A 80 -3.60 -6.62 -0.79
N THR A 81 -3.22 -6.38 -2.04
CA THR A 81 -1.81 -6.46 -2.46
C THR A 81 -0.96 -5.39 -1.78
N LEU A 82 -1.43 -4.14 -1.74
CA LEU A 82 -0.76 -3.03 -1.06
C LEU A 82 -0.62 -3.28 0.45
N GLN A 83 -1.65 -3.85 1.08
CA GLN A 83 -1.62 -4.18 2.50
C GLN A 83 -0.53 -5.23 2.80
N ALA A 84 -0.48 -6.31 2.02
CA ALA A 84 0.54 -7.35 2.18
C ALA A 84 1.97 -6.77 2.00
N MET A 85 2.15 -5.86 1.03
CA MET A 85 3.43 -5.16 0.84
C MET A 85 3.79 -4.28 2.05
N ALA A 86 2.83 -3.53 2.58
CA ALA A 86 3.05 -2.67 3.75
C ALA A 86 3.40 -3.49 5.01
N GLU A 87 2.74 -4.62 5.23
CA GLU A 87 3.06 -5.55 6.33
C GLU A 87 4.47 -6.12 6.20
N GLY A 88 4.86 -6.56 5.00
CA GLY A 88 6.23 -7.02 4.72
C GLY A 88 7.28 -5.96 5.02
N ALA A 89 7.05 -4.71 4.60
CA ALA A 89 7.95 -3.59 4.86
C ALA A 89 8.08 -3.27 6.35
N ARG A 90 6.96 -3.26 7.10
CA ARG A 90 6.96 -3.04 8.56
C ARG A 90 7.73 -4.13 9.30
N ASN A 91 7.51 -5.40 8.92
CA ASN A 91 8.23 -6.53 9.51
C ASN A 91 9.73 -6.44 9.24
N ALA A 92 10.14 -6.07 8.03
CA ALA A 92 11.55 -5.85 7.71
C ALA A 92 12.17 -4.73 8.56
N LEU A 93 11.48 -3.59 8.69
CA LEU A 93 11.93 -2.48 9.52
C LEU A 93 12.08 -2.88 10.99
N GLN A 94 11.13 -3.64 11.53
CA GLN A 94 11.20 -4.12 12.91
C GLN A 94 12.39 -5.07 13.13
N ARG A 95 12.66 -5.96 12.17
CA ARG A 95 13.85 -6.83 12.23
C ARG A 95 15.14 -6.03 12.20
N LEU A 96 15.24 -5.01 11.34
CA LEU A 96 16.41 -4.13 11.28
C LEU A 96 16.62 -3.36 12.59
N LYS A 97 15.57 -2.85 13.22
CA LYS A 97 15.65 -2.23 14.55
C LYS A 97 16.17 -3.20 15.61
N SER A 98 15.64 -4.41 15.64
CA SER A 98 16.08 -5.44 16.60
C SER A 98 17.55 -5.85 16.39
N ILE A 99 18.01 -5.91 15.14
CA ILE A 99 19.43 -6.15 14.82
C ILE A 99 20.29 -5.01 15.38
N ASN A 100 19.94 -3.75 15.08
CA ASN A 100 20.66 -2.57 15.57
C ASN A 100 20.72 -2.51 17.11
N GLU A 101 19.62 -2.83 17.80
CA GLU A 101 19.58 -2.91 19.26
C GLU A 101 20.50 -4.00 19.82
N LYS A 102 20.54 -5.17 19.18
CA LYS A 102 21.46 -6.26 19.56
C LYS A 102 22.91 -5.92 19.28
N GLU A 103 23.21 -5.24 18.18
CA GLU A 103 24.55 -4.75 17.85
C GLU A 103 25.05 -3.74 18.89
N LEU A 104 24.19 -2.80 19.30
CA LEU A 104 24.50 -1.84 20.37
C LEU A 104 24.73 -2.54 21.72
N ALA A 105 23.94 -3.57 22.04
CA ALA A 105 24.06 -4.32 23.28
C ALA A 105 25.28 -5.26 23.33
N THR A 106 25.78 -5.72 22.17
CA THR A 106 26.91 -6.67 22.08
C THR A 106 28.23 -6.03 21.70
N GLY A 107 28.25 -4.78 21.25
CA GLY A 107 29.46 -4.00 20.96
C GLY A 107 30.25 -4.45 19.71
N VAL A 108 29.65 -5.28 18.85
CA VAL A 108 30.38 -6.06 17.82
C VAL A 108 30.88 -5.21 16.64
N TYR A 109 30.35 -4.00 16.41
CA TYR A 109 30.73 -3.16 15.27
C TYR A 109 30.95 -1.68 15.63
N LEU A 110 31.78 -1.40 16.64
CA LEU A 110 32.39 -0.07 16.72
C LEU A 110 33.35 0.10 15.52
N PRO A 111 33.35 1.25 14.81
CA PRO A 111 34.25 1.55 13.68
C PRO A 111 35.69 1.78 14.16
N GLY A 112 36.27 0.73 14.77
CA GLY A 112 37.55 0.75 15.44
C GLY A 112 38.06 -0.64 15.85
N GLY A 113 37.39 -1.74 15.48
CA GLY A 113 37.97 -3.09 15.50
C GLY A 113 38.49 -3.60 16.85
N ALA A 114 38.13 -2.99 17.97
CA ALA A 114 38.49 -3.47 19.29
C ALA A 114 37.35 -4.35 19.82
N THR A 115 37.50 -5.65 19.65
CA THR A 115 36.85 -6.67 20.50
C THR A 115 36.96 -6.24 21.95
N LEU A 116 35.85 -5.81 22.56
CA LEU A 116 35.81 -5.63 24.00
C LEU A 116 35.86 -7.02 24.62
N MET A 117 37.01 -7.32 25.23
CA MET A 117 37.14 -8.32 26.27
C MET A 117 35.95 -8.17 27.21
N ASN A 118 35.07 -9.17 27.25
CA ASN A 118 34.12 -9.31 28.32
C ASN A 118 34.92 -9.62 29.60
N PRO A 119 34.99 -8.71 30.59
CA PRO A 119 35.74 -8.96 31.81
C PRO A 119 35.09 -10.02 32.70
N ASP A 120 33.84 -10.42 32.42
CA ASP A 120 33.11 -11.49 33.11
C ASP A 120 33.03 -12.80 32.30
N ALA A 121 33.69 -12.89 31.14
CA ALA A 121 33.88 -14.18 30.47
C ALA A 121 34.93 -14.97 31.25
N ALA A 122 34.45 -15.77 32.19
CA ALA A 122 35.21 -16.71 33.03
C ALA A 122 36.52 -17.15 32.37
N THR A 123 37.62 -16.74 32.99
CA THR A 123 38.97 -17.20 32.69
C THR A 123 39.01 -18.72 32.85
N PHE A 124 38.95 -19.45 31.74
CA PHE A 124 39.41 -20.82 31.71
C PHE A 124 40.93 -20.80 31.92
N SER A 125 41.33 -20.96 33.18
CA SER A 125 42.71 -21.24 33.57
C SER A 125 43.11 -22.59 33.00
N SER A 126 43.85 -22.59 31.89
CA SER A 126 44.62 -23.75 31.46
C SER A 126 46.00 -23.67 32.10
N LYS A 127 46.27 -24.59 33.03
CA LYS A 127 47.59 -24.90 33.59
C LYS A 127 48.66 -24.99 32.49
N ALA A 128 49.82 -24.37 32.78
CA ALA A 128 51.15 -24.91 32.48
C ALA A 128 52.11 -24.42 33.57
#